data_AF-A0A1Q3C588-F1
#
_entry.id   AF-A0A1Q3C588-F1
#
_cell.length_a   1.000
_cell.length_b   1.000
_cell.length_c   1.000
_cell.angle_alpha   90.00
_cell.angle_beta   90.00
_cell.angle_gamma   90.00
#
_symmetry.space_group_name_H-M   'P 1'
#
loop_
_entity.id
_entity.type
_entity.pdbx_description
1 polymer ?
#
loop_
_entity_poly.entity_id
_entity_poly.type
_entity_poly.pdbx_seq_one_letter_code
_entity_poly.pdbx_strand_id
1 'polypeptide(L)'
;LVQVTIKTLTRQGLSTSVLACLRDARHLNFDYSLIGAIETSLCNGLVYFHGYLDLTISLIDKNILETLKINIKLHCYNMLHGSEIITIIHHVHYKTTNSIFPKSLVNLTKRETTM
;
A
#
# COMPACT_ATOMS: atom_id res chain seq x y z
N LEU A 1 -3.39 -6.56 4.17
CA LEU A 1 -2.51 -7.27 3.21
C LEU A 1 -2.75 -6.69 1.83
N VAL A 2 -1.71 -6.25 1.14
CA VAL A 2 -1.79 -5.85 -0.26
C VAL A 2 -1.12 -6.92 -1.09
N GLN A 3 -1.81 -7.41 -2.11
CA GLN A 3 -1.25 -8.30 -3.13
C GLN A 3 -1.17 -7.53 -4.43
N VAL A 4 -0.02 -7.59 -5.09
CA VAL A 4 0.17 -6.97 -6.39
C VAL A 4 0.77 -7.99 -7.34
N THR A 5 0.16 -8.10 -8.50
CA THR A 5 0.56 -8.93 -9.61
C THR A 5 0.95 -8.02 -10.77
N ILE A 6 2.15 -8.20 -11.30
CA ILE A 6 2.63 -7.51 -12.49
C ILE A 6 2.84 -8.57 -13.56
N LYS A 7 2.09 -8.45 -14.66
CA LYS A 7 2.15 -9.35 -15.80
C LYS A 7 2.72 -8.59 -16.99
N THR A 8 3.71 -9.16 -17.68
CA THR A 8 4.19 -8.61 -18.95
C THR A 8 3.18 -8.86 -20.06
N LEU A 9 2.96 -7.87 -20.92
CA LEU A 9 2.22 -8.01 -22.19
C LEU A 9 3.16 -8.24 -23.38
N THR A 10 4.45 -8.46 -23.11
CA THR A 10 5.49 -8.68 -24.11
C THR A 10 5.91 -10.16 -24.16
N ARG A 11 6.72 -10.51 -25.16
CA ARG A 11 7.34 -11.82 -25.26
C ARG A 11 8.17 -12.12 -24.00
N GLN A 12 8.05 -13.34 -23.49
CA GLN A 12 8.85 -13.86 -22.37
C GLN A 12 10.34 -13.95 -22.74
N GLY A 13 11.23 -13.78 -21.75
CA GLY A 13 12.69 -13.87 -21.93
C GLY A 13 13.38 -12.60 -22.40
N LEU A 14 12.66 -11.47 -22.52
CA LEU A 14 13.28 -10.16 -22.70
C LEU A 14 13.96 -9.73 -21.40
N SER A 15 15.18 -9.20 -21.50
CA SER A 15 15.95 -8.66 -20.36
C SER A 15 15.38 -7.32 -19.88
N THR A 16 14.16 -7.35 -19.37
CA THR A 16 13.46 -6.23 -18.76
C THR A 16 13.28 -6.45 -17.27
N SER A 17 13.14 -5.38 -16.52
CA SER A 17 12.88 -5.42 -15.09
C SER A 17 11.85 -4.39 -14.67
N VAL A 18 11.30 -4.60 -13.48
CA VAL A 18 10.38 -3.70 -12.83
C VAL A 18 10.85 -3.41 -11.42
N LEU A 19 10.76 -2.14 -11.05
CA LEU A 19 10.81 -1.67 -9.68
C LEU A 19 9.38 -1.27 -9.29
N ALA A 20 8.82 -1.94 -8.28
CA ALA A 20 7.52 -1.62 -7.72
C ALA A 20 7.66 -1.26 -6.23
N CYS A 21 7.13 -0.11 -5.85
CA CYS A 21 7.18 0.40 -4.48
C CYS A 21 5.75 0.58 -3.95
N LEU A 22 5.46 -0.04 -2.81
CA LEU A 22 4.27 0.19 -2.03
C LEU A 22 4.57 1.25 -0.96
N ARG A 23 3.76 2.31 -0.87
CA ARG A 23 3.99 3.42 0.05
C ARG A 23 2.73 3.98 0.70
N ASP A 24 2.90 4.59 1.87
CA ASP A 24 1.93 5.51 2.49
C ASP A 24 2.08 6.92 1.90
N ALA A 25 1.32 7.23 0.86
CA ALA A 25 1.49 8.48 0.12
C ALA A 25 0.94 9.73 0.85
N ARG A 26 0.42 9.60 2.08
CA ARG A 26 0.20 10.75 2.97
C ARG A 26 1.52 11.38 3.41
N HIS A 27 2.60 10.60 3.47
CA HIS A 27 3.95 11.10 3.69
C HIS A 27 4.52 11.67 2.38
N LEU A 28 4.77 12.99 2.36
CA LEU A 28 5.30 13.68 1.17
C LEU A 28 6.73 13.26 0.82
N ASN A 29 7.55 12.96 1.83
CA ASN A 29 8.88 12.40 1.63
C ASN A 29 8.75 10.93 1.17
N PHE A 30 9.41 10.58 0.07
CA PHE A 30 9.31 9.25 -0.53
C PHE A 30 9.90 8.16 0.38
N ASP A 31 11.06 8.42 0.96
CA ASP A 31 11.78 7.43 1.79
C ASP A 31 10.99 7.09 3.05
N TYR A 32 10.41 8.10 3.71
CA TYR A 32 9.55 7.88 4.89
C TYR A 32 8.20 7.27 4.56
N SER A 33 7.75 7.37 3.31
CA SER A 33 6.50 6.76 2.89
C SER A 33 6.64 5.29 2.54
N LEU A 34 7.86 4.78 2.30
CA LEU A 34 8.07 3.46 1.74
C LEU A 34 7.66 2.37 2.75
N ILE A 35 6.72 1.53 2.34
CA ILE A 35 6.29 0.35 3.10
C ILE A 35 7.07 -0.87 2.64
N GLY A 36 7.29 -0.99 1.33
CA GLY A 36 8.09 -2.07 0.76
C GLY A 36 8.36 -1.84 -0.72
N ALA A 37 9.45 -2.39 -1.21
CA ALA A 37 9.81 -2.36 -2.62
C ALA A 37 10.25 -3.74 -3.09
N ILE A 38 9.99 -4.02 -4.36
CA ILE A 38 10.54 -5.16 -5.07
C ILE A 38 11.15 -4.68 -6.38
N GLU A 39 12.37 -5.12 -6.64
CA GLU A 39 12.98 -5.05 -7.97
C GLU A 39 13.17 -6.47 -8.47
N THR A 40 12.66 -6.77 -9.66
CA THR A 40 12.80 -8.11 -10.23
C THR A 40 12.75 -8.09 -11.74
N SER A 41 13.33 -9.14 -12.32
CA SER A 41 13.28 -9.39 -13.74
C SER A 41 11.86 -9.78 -14.18
N LEU A 42 11.44 -9.20 -15.30
CA LEU A 42 10.20 -9.55 -15.99
C LEU A 42 10.41 -10.64 -17.05
N CYS A 43 11.62 -11.21 -17.16
CA CYS A 43 11.94 -12.33 -18.07
C CYS A 43 10.99 -13.52 -17.91
N ASN A 44 10.51 -13.78 -16.68
CA ASN A 44 9.66 -14.91 -16.36
C ASN A 44 8.16 -14.62 -16.53
N GLY A 45 7.81 -13.44 -17.04
CA GLY A 45 6.46 -13.03 -17.42
C GLY A 45 5.57 -12.52 -16.28
N LEU A 46 5.64 -13.12 -15.10
CA LEU A 46 4.71 -12.84 -14.00
C LEU A 46 5.43 -12.66 -12.67
N VAL A 47 5.11 -11.57 -12.00
CA VAL A 47 5.68 -11.18 -10.71
C VAL A 47 4.56 -10.97 -9.73
N TYR A 48 4.70 -11.53 -8.52
CA TYR A 48 3.78 -11.31 -7.42
C TYR A 48 4.56 -10.80 -6.22
N PHE A 49 4.02 -9.81 -5.51
CA PHE A 49 4.53 -9.43 -4.20
C PHE A 49 3.40 -9.18 -3.21
N HIS A 50 3.71 -9.46 -1.95
CA HIS A 50 2.82 -9.28 -0.81
C HIS A 50 3.35 -8.16 0.07
N GLY A 51 2.57 -7.10 0.24
CA GLY A 51 2.83 -6.02 1.18
C GLY A 51 2.07 -6.23 2.47
N TYR A 52 2.79 -6.49 3.56
CA TYR A 52 2.24 -6.45 4.90
C TYR A 52 2.40 -5.03 5.43
N LEU A 53 1.28 -4.35 5.64
CA LEU A 53 1.27 -3.03 6.23
C LEU A 53 1.28 -3.15 7.74
N ASP A 54 2.36 -2.68 8.37
CA ASP A 54 2.36 -2.33 9.79
C ASP A 54 1.80 -0.91 9.98
N LEU A 55 0.59 -0.69 9.47
CA LEU A 55 -0.07 0.61 9.47
C LEU A 55 -1.55 0.44 9.82
N THR A 56 -2.03 1.25 10.76
CA THR A 56 -3.45 1.41 11.04
C THR A 56 -3.96 2.70 10.40
N ILE A 57 -5.05 2.61 9.64
CA ILE A 57 -5.64 3.73 8.92
C ILE A 57 -7.02 4.02 9.52
N SER A 58 -7.27 5.29 9.86
CA SER A 58 -8.58 5.73 10.33
C SER A 58 -9.57 5.81 9.16
N LEU A 59 -10.76 5.23 9.33
CA LEU A 59 -11.83 5.30 8.33
C LEU A 59 -12.39 6.71 8.12
N ILE A 60 -12.14 7.63 9.06
CA ILE A 60 -12.54 9.04 8.95
C ILE A 60 -11.39 9.97 8.51
N ASP A 61 -10.23 9.40 8.16
CA ASP A 61 -9.15 10.19 7.58
C ASP A 61 -9.60 10.75 6.22
N LYS A 62 -9.57 12.08 6.10
CA LYS A 62 -9.92 12.79 4.86
C LYS A 62 -9.07 12.37 3.65
N ASN A 63 -7.87 11.84 3.91
CA ASN A 63 -6.90 11.42 2.90
C ASN A 63 -6.81 9.89 2.77
N ILE A 64 -7.82 9.13 3.25
CA ILE A 64 -7.80 7.66 3.21
C ILE A 64 -7.52 7.09 1.81
N LEU A 65 -8.08 7.71 0.77
CA LEU A 65 -7.88 7.29 -0.63
C LEU A 65 -6.46 7.52 -1.14
N GLU A 66 -5.74 8.46 -0.53
CA GLU A 66 -4.34 8.76 -0.87
C GLU A 66 -3.35 7.92 -0.07
N THR A 67 -3.83 7.10 0.88
CA THR A 67 -2.93 6.37 1.79
C THR A 67 -2.11 5.34 1.04
N LEU A 68 -2.73 4.44 0.28
CA LEU A 68 -2.03 3.34 -0.37
C LEU A 68 -1.72 3.67 -1.84
N LYS A 69 -0.44 3.85 -2.18
CA LYS A 69 0.02 3.99 -3.57
C LYS A 69 1.05 2.93 -3.95
N ILE A 70 0.93 2.45 -5.17
CA ILE A 70 1.91 1.58 -5.83
C ILE A 70 2.58 2.41 -6.93
N ASN A 71 3.87 2.69 -6.78
CA ASN A 71 4.68 3.31 -7.82
C ASN A 71 5.40 2.24 -8.60
N ILE A 72 5.34 2.30 -9.94
CA ILE A 72 5.95 1.31 -10.82
C ILE A 72 6.88 2.02 -11.80
N LYS A 73 8.10 1.51 -11.90
CA LYS A 73 9.10 1.94 -12.87
C LYS A 73 9.57 0.74 -13.66
N LEU A 74 9.54 0.86 -14.97
CA LEU A 74 10.00 -0.18 -15.89
C LEU A 74 11.36 0.20 -16.47
N HIS A 75 12.19 -0.82 -16.68
CA HIS A 75 13.54 -0.65 -17.19
C HIS A 75 13.77 -1.52 -18.43
N CYS A 76 14.61 -1.01 -19.33
CA CYS A 76 15.09 -1.72 -20.52
C CYS A 76 14.01 -2.12 -21.54
N TYR A 77 12.86 -1.44 -21.57
CA TYR A 77 11.86 -1.60 -22.62
C TYR A 77 12.18 -0.72 -23.83
N ASN A 78 12.57 -1.34 -24.94
CA ASN A 78 12.69 -0.69 -26.24
C ASN A 78 11.46 -1.00 -27.08
N MET A 79 10.37 -0.25 -26.86
CA MET A 79 9.10 -0.42 -27.56
C MET A 79 8.60 0.92 -28.11
N LEU A 80 7.73 0.85 -29.10
CA LEU A 80 7.11 2.04 -29.69
C LEU A 80 6.39 2.84 -28.60
N HIS A 81 6.49 4.17 -28.69
CA HIS A 81 5.83 5.06 -27.75
C HIS A 81 4.32 4.80 -27.72
N GLY A 82 3.74 4.79 -26.52
CA GLY A 82 2.32 4.49 -26.30
C GLY A 82 1.96 3.01 -26.27
N SER A 83 2.93 2.10 -26.44
CA SER A 83 2.67 0.66 -26.28
C SER A 83 2.29 0.31 -24.84
N GLU A 84 1.29 -0.53 -24.67
CA GLU A 84 0.97 -1.16 -23.39
C GLU A 84 1.86 -2.39 -23.19
N ILE A 85 2.70 -2.36 -22.15
CA ILE A 85 3.78 -3.36 -21.97
C ILE A 85 3.64 -4.21 -20.71
N ILE A 86 2.81 -3.77 -19.76
CA ILE A 86 2.48 -4.50 -18.54
C ILE A 86 1.00 -4.35 -18.20
N THR A 87 0.49 -5.30 -17.42
CA THR A 87 -0.78 -5.19 -16.71
C THR A 87 -0.53 -5.37 -15.22
N ILE A 88 -1.20 -4.55 -14.41
CA ILE A 88 -1.10 -4.58 -12.95
C ILE A 88 -2.45 -4.98 -12.39
N ILE A 89 -2.47 -6.01 -11.57
CA ILE A 89 -3.66 -6.46 -10.84
C ILE A 89 -3.33 -6.36 -9.36
N HIS A 90 -4.17 -5.70 -8.57
CA HIS A 90 -3.94 -5.54 -7.15
C HIS A 90 -5.18 -5.91 -6.34
N HIS A 91 -4.96 -6.54 -5.19
CA HIS A 91 -5.99 -6.85 -4.20
C HIS A 91 -5.59 -6.26 -2.86
N VAL A 92 -6.51 -5.54 -2.22
CA VAL A 92 -6.29 -5.00 -0.89
C VAL A 92 -7.27 -5.65 0.08
N HIS A 93 -6.72 -6.33 1.08
CA HIS A 93 -7.47 -6.95 2.15
C HIS A 93 -7.35 -6.11 3.42
N TYR A 94 -8.48 -5.63 3.90
CA TYR A 94 -8.61 -4.85 5.13
C TYR A 94 -9.19 -5.71 6.24
N LYS A 95 -8.69 -5.51 7.46
CA LYS A 95 -9.33 -6.00 8.68
C LYS A 95 -9.71 -4.80 9.51
N THR A 96 -11.00 -4.60 9.75
CA THR A 96 -11.48 -3.55 10.64
C THR A 96 -11.31 -3.97 12.09
N THR A 97 -10.85 -3.06 12.93
CA THR A 97 -10.76 -3.26 14.37
C THR A 97 -11.52 -2.12 15.03
N ASN A 98 -12.56 -2.45 15.80
CA ASN A 98 -13.29 -1.45 16.57
C ASN A 98 -12.47 -1.16 17.84
N SER A 99 -11.81 0.01 17.93
CA SER A 99 -11.33 0.47 19.24
C SER A 99 -12.54 0.95 20.02
N ILE A 100 -13.12 0.07 20.83
CA ILE A 100 -14.06 0.50 21.86
C ILE A 100 -13.19 1.24 22.88
N PHE A 101 -13.14 2.57 22.82
CA PHE A 101 -12.83 3.34 24.02
C PHE A 101 -13.97 3.05 24.99
N PRO A 102 -13.77 2.32 26.11
CA PRO A 102 -14.75 2.39 27.16
C PRO A 102 -14.69 3.85 27.60
N LYS A 103 -15.75 4.61 27.34
CA LYS A 103 -16.03 5.79 28.13
C LYS A 103 -16.17 5.27 29.55
N SER A 104 -15.08 5.20 30.31
CA SER A 104 -15.16 5.06 31.75
C SER A 104 -15.92 6.30 32.18
N LEU A 105 -17.21 6.10 32.42
CA LEU A 105 -18.06 7.06 33.11
C LEU A 105 -17.33 7.33 34.43
N VAL A 106 -16.59 8.44 34.49
CA VAL A 106 -16.08 8.96 35.75
C VAL A 106 -17.33 9.34 36.53
N ASN A 107 -17.83 8.40 37.31
CA ASN A 107 -18.75 8.68 38.40
C ASN A 107 -17.96 9.55 39.39
N LEU A 108 -17.97 10.87 39.15
CA LEU A 108 -17.78 11.86 40.19
C LEU A 108 -18.99 11.72 41.12
N THR A 109 -18.93 10.76 42.04
CA THR A 109 -19.76 10.77 43.24
C THR A 109 -19.37 12.00 44.03
N LYS A 110 -20.16 13.06 43.85
CA LYS A 110 -20.15 14.26 44.68
C LYS A 110 -20.59 13.85 46.09
N ARG A 111 -19.63 13.42 46.92
CA ARG A 111 -19.76 13.38 48.38
C ARG A 111 -19.00 14.59 48.92
N GLU A 112 -19.70 15.73 48.98
CA GLU A 112 -19.30 16.83 49.85
C GLU A 112 -20.00 16.61 51.19
N THR A 113 -19.21 16.28 52.20
CA THR A 113 -19.62 16.18 53.60
C THR A 113 -19.67 17.59 54.19
N THR A 114 -20.81 17.98 54.76
CA THR A 114 -20.98 19.20 55.56
C THR A 114 -20.12 19.12 56.82
N MET A 115 -19.31 20.16 57.05
CA MET A 115 -18.62 20.42 58.33
C MET A 115 -19.54 21.15 59.30
#